data_AF-A0AAW9IYD6-F1
#
_entry.id   AF-A0AAW9IYD6-F1
#
_cell.length_a   1.000
_cell.length_b   1.000
_cell.length_c   1.000
_cell.angle_alpha   90.00
_cell.angle_beta   90.00
_cell.angle_gamma   90.00
#
_symmetry.space_group_name_H-M   'P 1'
#
loop_
_entity.id
_entity.type
_entity.pdbx_description
1 polymer ?
#
loop_
_entity_poly.entity_id
_entity_poly.type
_entity_poly.pdbx_seq_one_letter_code
_entity_poly.pdbx_strand_id
1 'polypeptide(L)'
;IGPFLGMLITEHASFYMNFIVCVAFLAISFIAVFFVEVPKLELAKEQLKKRSNFSIHNFFEIKAVPISIVSALIAFGYSSILTFITPYVKEINLAYAGSFFFIVYAVFVFVSRPFTGKWLDTKGENFVMYPSIILFAIA
;
A
#
# COMPACT_ATOMS: atom_id res chain seq x y z
N ILE A 1 0.79 -2.18 -10.53
CA ILE A 1 1.52 -1.43 -11.58
C ILE A 1 3.03 -1.41 -11.33
N GLY A 2 3.51 -1.04 -10.14
CA GLY A 2 4.96 -1.02 -9.84
C GLY A 2 5.71 -2.33 -10.19
N PRO A 3 5.31 -3.50 -9.64
CA PRO A 3 5.96 -4.77 -9.95
C PRO A 3 5.91 -5.15 -11.44
N PHE A 4 4.82 -4.84 -12.14
CA PHE A 4 4.68 -5.05 -13.59
C PHE A 4 5.74 -4.28 -14.38
N LEU A 5 5.84 -2.96 -14.15
CA LEU A 5 6.83 -2.12 -14.82
C LEU A 5 8.26 -2.55 -14.46
N GLY A 6 8.52 -2.86 -13.19
CA GLY A 6 9.83 -3.31 -12.74
C GLY A 6 10.26 -4.63 -13.38
N MET A 7 9.33 -5.58 -13.51
CA MET A 7 9.58 -6.87 -14.15
C MET A 7 9.82 -6.71 -15.65
N LEU A 8 8.99 -5.92 -16.35
CA LEU A 8 9.17 -5.63 -17.77
C LEU A 8 10.49 -4.94 -18.09
N ILE A 9 10.88 -3.92 -17.32
CA ILE A 9 12.14 -3.20 -17.52
C ILE A 9 13.33 -4.13 -17.28
N THR A 10 13.24 -5.03 -16.30
CA THR A 10 14.32 -5.96 -15.98
C THR A 10 14.47 -7.05 -17.05
N GLU A 11 13.36 -7.51 -17.65
CA GLU A 11 13.39 -8.53 -18.70
C GLU A 11 13.81 -7.97 -20.08
N HIS A 12 13.43 -6.73 -20.43
CA HIS A 12 13.72 -6.13 -21.74
C HIS A 12 14.92 -5.17 -21.77
N ALA A 13 15.38 -4.69 -20.62
CA ALA A 13 16.52 -3.80 -20.54
C ALA A 13 17.54 -4.34 -19.53
N SER A 14 17.58 -3.77 -18.32
CA SER A 14 18.54 -4.13 -17.28
C SER A 14 18.05 -3.63 -15.93
N PHE A 15 18.53 -4.26 -14.86
CA PHE A 15 18.29 -3.80 -13.49
C PHE A 15 18.77 -2.35 -13.26
N TYR A 16 19.84 -1.92 -13.94
CA TYR A 16 20.33 -0.54 -13.85
C TYR A 16 19.32 0.48 -14.40
N MET A 17 18.60 0.13 -15.46
CA MET A 17 17.55 0.98 -16.02
C MET A 17 16.38 1.15 -15.05
N ASN A 18 16.03 0.09 -14.31
CA ASN A 18 14.99 0.14 -13.28
C ASN A 18 15.37 1.14 -12.15
N PHE A 19 16.63 1.12 -11.73
CA PHE A 19 17.16 2.09 -10.76
C PHE A 19 17.06 3.54 -11.27
N ILE A 20 17.47 3.81 -12.52
CA ILE A 20 17.36 5.14 -13.14
C ILE A 20 15.91 5.63 -13.15
N VAL A 21 14.97 4.78 -13.56
CA VAL A 21 13.55 5.14 -13.62
C VAL A 21 13.02 5.49 -12.22
N CYS A 22 13.40 4.72 -11.19
CA CYS A 22 13.00 5.00 -9.82
C CYS A 22 13.55 6.34 -9.31
N VAL A 23 14.83 6.62 -9.58
CA VAL A 23 15.46 7.90 -9.23
C VAL A 23 14.77 9.08 -9.94
N ALA A 24 14.43 8.93 -11.21
CA ALA A 24 13.70 9.94 -11.96
C ALA A 24 12.33 10.25 -11.34
N PHE A 25 11.54 9.22 -11.00
CA PHE A 25 10.25 9.41 -10.32
C PHE A 25 10.39 10.05 -8.94
N LEU A 26 11.42 9.69 -8.17
CA LEU A 26 11.70 10.32 -6.89
C LEU A 26 12.04 11.81 -7.05
N ALA A 27 12.89 12.17 -8.03
CA ALA A 27 13.23 13.56 -8.31
C ALA A 27 11.98 14.37 -8.73
N ILE A 28 11.13 13.81 -9.59
CA ILE A 28 9.86 14.45 -10.00
C ILE A 28 8.96 14.67 -8.78
N SER A 29 8.83 13.66 -7.92
CA SER A 29 8.01 13.75 -6.70
C SER A 29 8.54 14.80 -5.74
N PHE A 30 9.86 14.89 -5.59
CA PHE A 30 10.52 15.90 -4.76
C PHE A 30 10.30 17.32 -5.30
N ILE A 31 10.40 17.52 -6.62
CA ILE A 31 10.12 18.80 -7.26
C ILE A 31 8.64 19.18 -7.11
N ALA A 32 7.73 18.22 -7.28
CA ALA A 32 6.29 18.45 -7.18
C ALA A 32 5.88 18.99 -5.80
N VAL A 33 6.54 18.57 -4.72
CA VAL A 33 6.28 19.06 -3.36
C VAL A 33 6.44 20.58 -3.24
N PHE A 34 7.37 21.20 -3.97
CA PHE A 34 7.53 22.66 -3.94
C PHE A 34 6.36 23.42 -4.55
N PHE A 35 5.56 22.78 -5.41
CA PHE A 35 4.36 23.36 -6.01
C PHE A 35 3.08 23.05 -5.22
N VAL A 36 3.17 22.20 -4.19
CA VAL A 36 2.03 21.91 -3.32
C VAL A 36 1.88 23.04 -2.31
N GLU A 37 0.88 23.89 -2.53
CA GLU A 37 0.47 24.86 -1.53
C GLU A 37 -0.32 24.15 -0.44
N VAL A 38 0.32 23.96 0.72
CA VAL A 38 -0.33 23.36 1.89
C VAL A 38 -1.23 24.43 2.52
N PRO A 39 -2.56 24.22 2.58
CA PRO A 39 -3.44 25.15 3.29
C PRO A 39 -2.99 25.21 4.75
N LYS A 40 -2.73 26.42 5.24
CA LYS A 40 -2.39 26.65 6.65
C LYS A 40 -3.61 26.26 7.47
N LEU A 41 -3.54 25.11 8.13
CA LEU A 41 -4.52 24.73 9.14
C LEU A 41 -4.37 25.73 10.30
N GLU A 42 -5.29 26.69 10.41
CA GLU A 42 -5.40 27.55 11.59
C GLU A 42 -5.86 26.68 12.76
N LEU A 43 -4.91 26.01 13.39
CA LEU A 43 -5.14 25.26 14.61
C LEU A 43 -5.61 26.24 15.68
N ALA A 44 -6.86 26.10 16.11
CA ALA A 44 -7.42 26.87 17.22
C ALA A 44 -6.46 26.82 18.41
N LYS A 45 -6.18 27.97 19.03
CA LYS A 45 -5.20 28.12 20.13
C LYS A 45 -5.39 27.13 21.28
N GLU A 46 -6.58 26.55 21.44
CA GLU A 46 -6.86 25.46 22.39
C GLU A 46 -6.12 24.15 22.08
N GLN A 47 -5.92 23.80 20.80
CA GLN A 47 -5.21 22.57 20.40
C GLN A 47 -3.70 22.67 20.64
N LEU A 48 -3.14 23.89 20.61
CA LEU A 48 -1.73 24.13 20.93
C LEU A 48 -1.43 23.93 22.43
N LYS A 49 -2.37 24.28 23.32
CA LYS A 49 -2.19 24.12 24.77
C LYS A 49 -2.19 22.65 25.21
N LYS A 50 -2.90 21.77 24.48
CA LYS A 50 -2.95 20.32 24.73
C LYS A 50 -1.70 19.57 24.24
N ARG A 51 -0.87 20.22 23.41
CA ARG A 51 0.34 19.63 22.79
C ARG A 51 1.57 19.60 23.72
N SER A 52 1.46 20.17 24.92
CA SER A 52 2.56 20.25 25.90
C SER A 52 2.84 18.93 26.66
N ASN A 53 2.03 17.89 26.47
CA ASN A 53 2.27 16.60 27.13
C ASN A 53 2.61 15.54 26.07
N PHE A 54 3.90 15.46 25.73
CA PHE A 54 4.49 14.34 25.00
C PHE A 54 4.36 13.07 25.87
N SER A 55 3.21 12.42 25.82
CA SER A 55 2.98 11.13 26.45
C SER A 55 2.92 10.08 25.35
N ILE A 56 3.77 9.06 25.45
CA ILE A 56 3.81 7.89 24.54
C ILE A 56 2.43 7.20 24.50
N HIS A 57 1.66 7.33 25.58
CA HIS A 57 0.29 6.84 25.71
C HIS A 57 -0.73 7.59 24.81
N ASN A 58 -0.43 8.83 24.40
CA ASN A 58 -1.23 9.56 23.41
C ASN A 58 -0.87 9.18 21.96
N PHE A 59 0.25 8.47 21.73
CA PHE A 59 0.67 8.03 20.40
C PHE A 59 0.27 6.58 20.12
N PHE A 60 0.34 5.72 21.15
CA PHE A 60 -0.07 4.32 21.04
C PHE A 60 -1.47 4.12 21.59
N GLU A 61 -2.42 3.95 20.68
CA GLU A 61 -3.77 3.51 21.03
C GLU A 61 -3.76 1.99 21.29
N ILE A 62 -3.63 1.60 22.57
CA ILE A 62 -3.55 0.18 22.99
C ILE A 62 -4.74 -0.64 22.47
N LYS A 63 -5.91 -0.02 22.31
CA LYS A 63 -7.12 -0.66 21.76
C LYS A 63 -6.98 -1.08 20.29
N ALA A 64 -6.12 -0.42 19.52
CA ALA A 64 -5.86 -0.74 18.12
C ALA A 64 -4.81 -1.87 17.95
N VAL A 65 -4.04 -2.19 18.99
CA VAL A 65 -2.96 -3.20 18.93
C VAL A 65 -3.45 -4.56 18.44
N PRO A 66 -4.59 -5.12 18.92
CA PRO A 66 -5.06 -6.43 18.45
C PRO A 66 -5.36 -6.45 16.95
N ILE A 67 -6.02 -5.40 16.43
CA ILE A 67 -6.33 -5.26 15.00
C ILE A 67 -5.06 -5.10 14.18
N SER A 68 -4.08 -4.34 14.68
CA SER A 68 -2.78 -4.17 14.04
C SER A 68 -2.03 -5.51 13.92
N ILE A 69 -2.06 -6.37 14.95
CA ILE A 69 -1.45 -7.71 14.89
C ILE A 69 -2.09 -8.56 13.80
N VAL A 70 -3.43 -8.58 13.72
CA VAL A 70 -4.14 -9.31 12.66
C VAL A 70 -3.75 -8.77 11.28
N SER A 71 -3.71 -7.45 11.11
CA SER A 71 -3.30 -6.84 9.84
C SER A 71 -1.85 -7.18 9.47
N ALA A 72 -0.95 -7.28 10.45
CA ALA A 72 0.44 -7.65 10.25
C ALA A 72 0.57 -9.11 9.80
N LEU A 73 -0.20 -10.03 10.38
CA LEU A 73 -0.23 -11.43 9.95
C LEU A 73 -0.74 -11.59 8.52
N ILE A 74 -1.80 -10.86 8.16
CA ILE A 74 -2.33 -10.83 6.78
C ILE A 74 -1.28 -10.27 5.81
N ALA A 75 -0.64 -9.14 6.18
CA ALA A 75 0.40 -8.53 5.36
C ALA A 75 1.62 -9.44 5.19
N PHE A 76 1.99 -10.20 6.23
CA PHE A 76 3.08 -11.17 6.18
C PHE A 76 2.77 -12.33 5.21
N GLY A 77 1.56 -12.89 5.27
CA GLY A 77 1.11 -13.91 4.31
C GLY A 77 1.11 -13.40 2.88
N TYR A 78 0.55 -12.20 2.66
CA TYR A 78 0.55 -11.55 1.35
C TYR A 78 1.96 -11.24 0.82
N SER A 79 2.89 -10.83 1.70
CA SER A 79 4.29 -10.56 1.34
C SER A 79 5.00 -11.78 0.77
N SER A 80 4.70 -12.97 1.30
CA SER A 80 5.23 -14.23 0.79
C SER A 80 4.80 -14.46 -0.67
N ILE A 81 3.51 -14.31 -0.96
CA ILE A 81 2.98 -14.42 -2.34
C ILE A 81 3.68 -13.40 -3.26
N LEU A 82 3.77 -12.15 -2.83
CA LEU A 82 4.38 -11.08 -3.61
C LEU A 82 5.87 -11.32 -3.89
N THR A 83 6.60 -11.91 -2.94
CA THR A 83 8.04 -12.19 -3.06
C THR A 83 8.31 -13.40 -3.96
N PHE A 84 7.52 -14.47 -3.83
CA PHE A 84 7.75 -15.72 -4.54
C PHE A 84 7.12 -15.79 -5.94
N ILE A 85 6.09 -14.97 -6.24
CA ILE A 85 5.43 -15.00 -7.56
C ILE A 85 6.41 -14.70 -8.70
N THR A 86 7.29 -13.71 -8.54
CA THR A 86 8.25 -13.26 -9.57
C THR A 86 9.30 -14.32 -9.93
N PRO A 87 10.04 -14.91 -8.96
CA PRO A 87 10.97 -15.98 -9.28
C PRO A 87 10.25 -17.23 -9.80
N TYR A 88 9.06 -17.57 -9.29
CA TYR A 88 8.28 -18.71 -9.75
C TYR A 88 7.93 -18.62 -11.24
N VAL A 89 7.36 -17.49 -11.69
CA VAL A 89 7.00 -17.33 -13.11
C VAL A 89 8.23 -17.28 -14.03
N LYS A 90 9.40 -16.90 -13.48
CA LYS A 90 10.67 -16.92 -14.19
C LYS A 90 11.21 -18.35 -14.35
N GLU A 91 11.13 -19.19 -13.32
CA GLU A 91 11.54 -20.60 -13.39
C GLU A 91 10.74 -21.39 -14.43
N ILE A 92 9.44 -21.16 -14.54
CA ILE A 92 8.59 -21.81 -15.53
C ILE A 92 8.66 -21.14 -16.93
N ASN A 93 9.56 -20.16 -17.13
CA ASN A 93 9.72 -19.40 -18.38
C ASN A 93 8.45 -18.66 -18.86
N LEU A 94 7.56 -18.29 -17.92
CA LEU A 94 6.34 -17.52 -18.18
C LEU A 94 6.43 -16.10 -17.62
N ALA A 95 7.61 -15.49 -17.58
CA ALA A 95 7.84 -14.16 -17.00
C ALA A 95 6.95 -13.06 -17.62
N TYR A 96 6.78 -13.07 -18.94
CA TYR A 96 5.92 -12.11 -19.65
C TYR A 96 4.44 -12.30 -19.29
N ALA A 97 3.93 -13.53 -19.30
CA ALA A 97 2.55 -13.83 -18.90
C ALA A 97 2.32 -13.57 -17.40
N GLY A 98 3.29 -13.91 -16.56
CA GLY A 98 3.28 -13.67 -15.12
C GLY A 98 3.25 -12.18 -14.77
N SER A 99 3.86 -11.33 -15.60
CA SER A 99 3.80 -9.87 -15.41
C SER A 99 2.34 -9.35 -15.46
N PHE A 100 1.47 -9.94 -16.28
CA PHE A 100 0.06 -9.53 -16.37
C PHE A 100 -0.73 -9.76 -15.07
N PHE A 101 -0.31 -10.69 -14.21
CA PHE A 101 -0.90 -10.86 -12.87
C PHE A 101 -0.94 -9.54 -12.11
N PHE A 102 0.14 -8.75 -12.15
CA PHE A 102 0.23 -7.47 -11.45
C PHE A 102 -0.63 -6.36 -12.06
N ILE A 103 -0.99 -6.46 -13.35
CA ILE A 103 -1.96 -5.55 -13.98
C ILE A 103 -3.36 -5.91 -13.50
N VAL A 104 -3.74 -7.18 -13.64
CA VAL A 104 -5.07 -7.67 -13.22
C VAL A 104 -5.28 -7.36 -11.74
N TYR A 105 -4.32 -7.71 -10.89
CA TYR A 105 -4.33 -7.36 -9.46
C TYR A 105 -4.49 -5.85 -9.24
N ALA A 106 -3.75 -5.01 -9.96
CA ALA A 106 -3.86 -3.56 -9.82
C ALA A 106 -5.24 -3.02 -10.24
N VAL A 107 -5.85 -3.56 -11.30
CA VAL A 107 -7.21 -3.19 -11.72
C VAL A 107 -8.21 -3.59 -10.65
N PHE A 108 -8.16 -4.83 -10.15
CA PHE A 108 -9.05 -5.27 -9.07
C PHE A 108 -8.91 -4.44 -7.80
N VAL A 109 -7.68 -4.13 -7.38
CA VAL A 109 -7.43 -3.27 -6.20
C VAL A 109 -7.90 -1.83 -6.45
N PHE A 110 -7.65 -1.28 -7.65
CA PHE A 110 -8.08 0.07 -7.97
C PHE A 110 -9.61 0.19 -7.99
N VAL A 111 -10.28 -0.78 -8.59
CA VAL A 111 -11.73 -0.85 -8.65
C VAL A 111 -12.33 -1.15 -7.28
N SER A 112 -11.71 -1.99 -6.44
CA SER A 112 -12.25 -2.31 -5.12
C SER A 112 -12.20 -1.11 -4.17
N ARG A 113 -11.20 -0.23 -4.27
CA ARG A 113 -11.05 0.97 -3.41
C ARG A 113 -12.30 1.86 -3.29
N PRO A 114 -12.96 2.32 -4.38
CA PRO A 114 -14.16 3.13 -4.26
C PRO A 114 -15.34 2.39 -3.60
N PHE A 115 -15.48 1.08 -3.82
CA PHE A 115 -16.53 0.29 -3.15
C PHE A 115 -16.23 0.11 -1.67
N THR A 116 -15.01 -0.34 -1.36
CA THR A 116 -14.57 -0.58 0.01
C THR A 116 -14.56 0.71 0.82
N GLY A 117 -14.04 1.82 0.29
CA GLY A 117 -14.06 3.11 0.95
C GLY A 117 -15.48 3.59 1.24
N LYS A 118 -16.38 3.51 0.24
CA LYS A 118 -17.78 3.86 0.44
C LYS A 118 -18.46 2.96 1.49
N TRP A 119 -18.16 1.67 1.52
CA TRP A 119 -18.72 0.76 2.52
C TRP A 119 -18.16 0.98 3.93
N LEU A 120 -16.87 1.31 4.06
CA LEU A 120 -16.27 1.69 5.34
C LEU A 120 -16.97 2.94 5.92
N ASP A 121 -17.20 3.95 5.08
CA ASP A 121 -17.82 5.21 5.51
C ASP A 121 -19.32 5.07 5.82
N THR A 122 -20.04 4.17 5.14
CA THR A 122 -21.51 4.05 5.27
C THR A 122 -21.98 2.91 6.17
N LYS A 123 -21.25 1.80 6.25
CA LYS A 123 -21.66 0.58 6.99
C LYS A 123 -20.73 0.25 8.16
N GLY A 124 -19.68 1.04 8.35
CA GLY A 124 -18.69 0.84 9.40
C GLY A 124 -17.60 -0.16 9.03
N GLU A 125 -16.50 -0.10 9.80
CA GLU A 125 -15.28 -0.89 9.60
C GLU A 125 -15.51 -2.41 9.62
N ASN A 126 -16.35 -2.89 10.54
CA ASN A 126 -16.63 -4.31 10.73
C ASN A 126 -17.31 -4.96 9.52
N PHE A 127 -18.15 -4.22 8.80
CA PHE A 127 -18.86 -4.74 7.63
C PHE A 127 -17.89 -5.17 6.51
N VAL A 128 -16.73 -4.52 6.42
CA VAL A 128 -15.71 -4.80 5.41
C VAL A 128 -14.64 -5.75 5.96
N MET A 129 -14.19 -5.57 7.21
CA MET A 129 -13.09 -6.37 7.77
C MET A 129 -13.44 -7.85 7.91
N TYR A 130 -14.59 -8.19 8.49
CA TYR A 130 -14.94 -9.60 8.72
C TYR A 130 -15.01 -10.45 7.45
N PRO A 131 -15.73 -10.06 6.38
CA PRO A 131 -15.74 -10.85 5.15
C PRO A 131 -14.35 -10.92 4.50
N SER A 132 -13.56 -9.85 4.59
CA SER A 132 -12.20 -9.83 4.03
C SER A 132 -11.27 -10.81 4.74
N ILE A 133 -11.34 -10.89 6.06
CA ILE A 133 -10.55 -11.84 6.86
C ILE A 133 -10.97 -13.29 6.55
N ILE A 134 -12.27 -13.56 6.45
CA ILE A 134 -12.76 -14.90 6.13
C ILE A 134 -12.30 -15.33 4.73
N LEU A 135 -12.43 -14.45 3.74
CA LEU A 135 -11.96 -14.71 2.38
C LEU A 135 -10.45 -14.94 2.33
N PHE A 136 -9.66 -14.14 3.08
CA PHE A 136 -8.22 -14.33 3.16
C PHE A 136 -7.83 -15.64 3.84
N ALA A 137 -8.59 -16.10 4.83
CA ALA A 137 -8.34 -17.38 5.50
C ALA A 137 -8.67 -18.61 4.63
N ILE A 138 -9.55 -18.45 3.64
CA ILE A 138 -9.93 -19.51 2.70
C ILE A 138 -8.97 -19.58 1.50
N ALA A 139 -8.42 -18.43 1.09
CA ALA A 139 -7.50 -18.29 -0.04
C ALA A 139 -6.14 -18.95 0.22
#